data_AF-A7RSL0-F1
#
_entry.id   AF-A7RSL0-F1
#
_cell.length_a   1.000
_cell.length_b   1.000
_cell.length_c   1.000
_cell.angle_alpha   90.00
_cell.angle_beta   90.00
_cell.angle_gamma   90.00
#
_symmetry.space_group_name_H-M   'P 1'
#
loop_
_entity.id
_entity.type
_entity.pdbx_description
1 polymer ?
#
loop_
_entity_poly.entity_id
_entity_poly.type
_entity_poly.pdbx_seq_one_letter_code
_entity_poly.pdbx_strand_id
1 'polypeptide(L)'
;WTFEEQFKQLYELGDEPDRKTFLDDLFAFMQKRGTPVNRVPIMAKQTLDLYKLFRLVVDKGGLVEVINKKIWREIIKGLNLPASVTSAAFTLRTQYMKYLYPYECSKRKLSTPSELQAAIDGNR
;
A
#
# COMPACT_ATOMS: atom_id res chain seq x y z
N TRP A 1 20.13 -13.73 1.11
CA TRP A 1 19.13 -12.82 1.70
C TRP A 1 17.85 -12.97 0.92
N THR A 2 16.85 -13.58 1.53
CA THR A 2 15.48 -13.66 1.00
C THR A 2 14.68 -12.43 1.43
N PHE A 3 13.58 -12.11 0.71
CA PHE A 3 12.69 -11.03 1.13
C PHE A 3 12.05 -11.32 2.49
N GLU A 4 11.81 -12.59 2.81
CA GLU A 4 11.31 -13.02 4.11
C GLU A 4 12.27 -12.65 5.25
N GLU A 5 13.58 -12.90 5.10
CA GLU A 5 14.56 -12.50 6.12
C GLU A 5 14.65 -10.98 6.28
N GLN A 6 14.60 -10.26 5.15
CA GLN A 6 14.73 -8.79 5.13
C GLN A 6 13.47 -8.09 5.66
N PHE A 7 12.30 -8.68 5.44
CA PHE A 7 11.00 -8.12 5.81
C PHE A 7 10.22 -9.02 6.76
N LYS A 8 10.93 -9.75 7.63
CA LYS A 8 10.35 -10.77 8.53
C LYS A 8 9.11 -10.29 9.27
N GLN A 9 9.17 -9.04 9.76
CA GLN A 9 8.03 -8.39 10.42
C GLN A 9 6.75 -8.37 9.56
N LEU A 10 6.84 -8.13 8.24
CA LEU A 10 5.67 -8.14 7.36
C LEU A 10 5.06 -9.52 7.18
N TYR A 11 5.90 -10.55 7.10
CA TYR A 11 5.46 -11.94 6.99
C TYR A 11 4.86 -12.43 8.31
N GLU A 12 5.37 -11.96 9.45
CA GLU A 12 4.88 -12.28 10.80
C GLU A 12 3.66 -11.43 11.24
N LEU A 13 3.27 -10.40 10.48
CA LEU A 13 2.12 -9.53 10.82
C LEU A 13 0.75 -10.22 10.67
N GLY A 14 0.68 -11.38 10.02
CA GLY A 14 -0.55 -12.16 9.89
C GLY A 14 -0.31 -13.55 9.31
N ASP A 15 -1.22 -14.46 9.59
CA ASP A 15 -1.10 -15.89 9.27
C ASP A 15 -1.70 -16.24 7.89
N GLU A 16 -2.05 -15.24 7.07
CA GLU A 16 -2.67 -15.51 5.78
C GLU A 16 -1.71 -16.26 4.83
N PRO A 17 -2.10 -17.41 4.25
CA PRO A 17 -1.21 -18.21 3.40
C PRO A 17 -0.81 -17.45 2.12
N ASP A 18 -1.70 -16.61 1.61
CA ASP A 18 -1.46 -15.78 0.42
C ASP A 18 -0.56 -14.56 0.70
N ARG A 19 -0.38 -14.17 1.98
CA ARG A 19 0.45 -13.01 2.35
C ARG A 19 1.88 -13.22 1.90
N LYS A 20 2.44 -14.40 2.17
CA LYS A 20 3.83 -14.72 1.81
C LYS A 20 4.02 -14.61 0.29
N THR A 21 3.18 -15.30 -0.48
CA THR A 21 3.23 -15.27 -1.94
C THR A 21 3.00 -13.88 -2.52
N PHE A 22 2.08 -13.10 -1.95
CA PHE A 22 1.82 -11.72 -2.38
C PHE A 22 3.03 -10.82 -2.14
N LEU A 23 3.63 -10.89 -0.95
CA LEU A 23 4.79 -10.07 -0.59
C LEU A 23 5.99 -10.43 -1.47
N ASP A 24 6.27 -11.71 -1.68
CA ASP A 24 7.33 -12.17 -2.59
C ASP A 24 7.09 -11.68 -4.03
N ASP A 25 5.88 -11.84 -4.57
CA ASP A 25 5.53 -11.39 -5.93
C ASP A 25 5.60 -9.86 -6.05
N LEU A 26 5.17 -9.12 -5.02
CA LEU A 26 5.27 -7.66 -4.96
C LEU A 26 6.74 -7.20 -4.95
N PHE A 27 7.58 -7.77 -4.08
CA PHE A 27 8.98 -7.39 -3.97
C PHE A 27 9.76 -7.75 -5.23
N ALA A 28 9.51 -8.94 -5.80
CA ALA A 28 10.09 -9.35 -7.07
C ALA A 28 9.65 -8.41 -8.21
N PHE A 29 8.37 -8.03 -8.27
CA PHE A 29 7.86 -7.09 -9.26
C PHE A 29 8.54 -5.71 -9.13
N MET A 30 8.66 -5.21 -7.90
CA MET A 30 9.28 -3.92 -7.62
C MET A 30 10.79 -3.91 -7.92
N GLN A 31 11.48 -5.01 -7.64
CA GLN A 31 12.89 -5.20 -7.99
C GLN A 31 13.07 -5.25 -9.51
N LYS A 32 12.23 -6.02 -10.23
CA LYS A 32 12.24 -6.10 -11.70
C LYS A 32 11.96 -4.76 -12.37
N ARG A 33 11.16 -3.90 -11.75
CA ARG A 33 10.84 -2.55 -12.22
C ARG A 33 11.97 -1.53 -11.97
N GLY A 34 13.04 -1.91 -11.27
CA GLY A 34 14.14 -1.01 -10.93
C GLY A 34 13.87 -0.11 -9.71
N THR A 35 12.79 -0.37 -8.97
CA THR A 35 12.43 0.32 -7.73
C THR A 35 12.37 -0.67 -6.57
N PRO A 36 13.48 -1.34 -6.21
CA PRO A 36 13.47 -2.35 -5.15
C PRO A 36 12.99 -1.74 -3.83
N VAL A 37 12.18 -2.51 -3.10
CA VAL A 37 11.83 -2.14 -1.74
C VAL A 37 13.03 -2.44 -0.88
N ASN A 38 13.75 -1.41 -0.45
CA ASN A 38 14.94 -1.59 0.42
C ASN A 38 14.56 -1.63 1.90
N ARG A 39 13.51 -0.89 2.29
CA ARG A 39 12.95 -0.85 3.64
C ARG A 39 11.45 -0.60 3.57
N VAL A 40 10.72 -1.27 4.45
CA VAL A 40 9.28 -1.06 4.61
C VAL A 40 9.09 0.24 5.40
N PRO A 41 8.19 1.13 4.95
CA PRO A 41 7.90 2.34 5.69
C PRO A 41 7.30 2.00 7.07
N ILE A 42 7.80 2.68 8.09
CA ILE A 42 7.25 2.61 9.45
C ILE A 42 6.32 3.80 9.63
N MET A 43 5.14 3.54 10.17
CA MET A 43 4.10 4.53 10.40
C MET A 43 3.56 4.38 11.81
N ALA A 44 3.52 5.48 12.57
CA ALA A 44 3.09 5.46 13.96
C ALA A 44 3.86 4.46 14.85
N LYS A 45 5.18 4.30 14.61
CA LYS A 45 6.05 3.29 15.24
C LYS A 45 5.70 1.83 14.93
N GLN A 46 4.81 1.59 13.96
CA GLN A 46 4.43 0.26 13.50
C GLN A 46 4.84 0.07 12.03
N THR A 47 5.25 -1.14 11.68
CA THR A 47 5.55 -1.50 10.29
C THR A 47 4.27 -1.44 9.45
N LEU A 48 4.32 -0.77 8.30
CA LEU A 48 3.15 -0.61 7.44
C LEU A 48 2.81 -1.94 6.76
N ASP A 49 1.65 -2.52 7.09
CA ASP A 49 1.17 -3.75 6.45
C ASP A 49 0.77 -3.48 4.98
N LEU A 50 1.70 -3.77 4.06
CA LEU A 50 1.51 -3.60 2.62
C LEU A 50 0.40 -4.51 2.07
N TYR A 51 0.25 -5.71 2.63
CA TYR A 51 -0.75 -6.69 2.20
C TYR A 51 -2.16 -6.19 2.54
N LYS A 52 -2.40 -5.85 3.82
CA LYS A 52 -3.69 -5.30 4.25
C LYS A 52 -4.00 -3.97 3.57
N LEU A 53 -3.00 -3.09 3.44
CA LEU A 53 -3.18 -1.80 2.77
C LEU A 53 -3.64 -2.00 1.31
N PHE A 54 -2.97 -2.89 0.56
CA PHE A 54 -3.37 -3.22 -0.81
C PHE A 54 -4.79 -3.80 -0.85
N ARG A 55 -5.09 -4.78 -0.01
CA ARG A 55 -6.42 -5.41 0.06
C ARG A 55 -7.51 -4.40 0.34
N LEU A 56 -7.34 -3.54 1.35
CA LEU A 56 -8.32 -2.52 1.72
C LEU A 56 -8.55 -1.49 0.61
N VAL A 57 -7.49 -1.05 -0.07
CA VAL A 57 -7.62 -0.08 -1.16
C VAL A 57 -8.28 -0.71 -2.38
N VAL A 58 -7.87 -1.92 -2.76
CA VAL A 58 -8.46 -2.68 -3.87
C VAL A 58 -9.93 -3.00 -3.62
N ASP A 59 -10.29 -3.41 -2.40
CA ASP A 59 -11.67 -3.68 -2.00
C ASP A 59 -12.58 -2.44 -2.17
N LYS A 60 -12.02 -1.25 -1.93
CA LYS A 60 -12.72 0.02 -2.10
C LYS A 60 -12.72 0.56 -3.54
N GLY A 61 -12.19 -0.19 -4.51
CA GLY A 61 -12.16 0.21 -5.93
C GLY A 61 -10.82 0.81 -6.40
N GLY A 62 -9.77 0.74 -5.58
CA GLY A 62 -8.42 1.19 -5.92
C GLY A 62 -8.05 2.56 -5.35
N LEU A 63 -6.80 2.97 -5.59
CA LEU A 63 -6.24 4.17 -4.96
C LEU A 63 -7.02 5.45 -5.27
N VAL A 64 -7.44 5.60 -6.53
CA VAL A 64 -8.19 6.77 -7.01
C VAL A 64 -9.52 6.91 -6.29
N GLU A 65 -10.24 5.81 -6.13
CA GLU A 65 -11.54 5.83 -5.45
C GLU A 65 -11.39 6.16 -3.96
N VAL A 66 -10.35 5.63 -3.30
CA VAL A 66 -10.03 5.98 -1.91
C VAL A 66 -9.75 7.48 -1.74
N ILE A 67 -9.06 8.10 -2.69
CA ILE A 67 -8.77 9.54 -2.70
C ILE A 67 -10.04 10.35 -2.96
N ASN A 68 -10.82 9.99 -3.99
CA ASN A 68 -12.05 10.68 -4.37
C ASN A 68 -13.10 10.63 -3.24
N LYS A 69 -13.31 9.45 -2.64
CA LYS A 69 -14.27 9.25 -1.54
C LYS A 69 -13.74 9.73 -0.18
N LYS A 70 -12.47 10.16 -0.10
CA LYS A 70 -11.80 10.60 1.13
C LYS A 70 -11.89 9.58 2.28
N ILE A 71 -11.93 8.28 1.95
CA ILE A 71 -12.10 7.16 2.88
C ILE A 71 -10.78 6.67 3.50
N TRP A 72 -9.71 7.47 3.42
CA TRP A 72 -8.43 7.18 4.08
C TRP A 72 -8.59 6.89 5.58
N ARG A 73 -9.56 7.52 6.25
CA ARG A 73 -9.88 7.23 7.66
C ARG A 73 -10.29 5.77 7.88
N GLU A 74 -11.05 5.18 6.97
CA GLU A 74 -11.42 3.77 7.04
C GLU A 74 -10.21 2.86 6.82
N ILE A 75 -9.33 3.21 5.86
CA ILE A 75 -8.09 2.47 5.59
C ILE A 75 -7.18 2.47 6.83
N ILE A 76 -7.00 3.63 7.46
CA ILE A 76 -6.22 3.79 8.70
C ILE A 76 -6.80 2.91 9.81
N LYS A 77 -8.13 2.93 9.98
CA LYS A 77 -8.83 2.09 10.97
C LYS A 77 -8.65 0.60 10.70
N GLY A 78 -8.76 0.17 9.44
CA GLY A 78 -8.54 -1.23 9.03
C GLY A 78 -7.09 -1.70 9.22
N LEU A 79 -6.13 -0.78 9.18
CA LEU A 79 -4.72 -1.04 9.47
C LEU A 79 -4.38 -0.99 10.96
N ASN A 80 -5.37 -0.81 11.85
CA ASN A 80 -5.18 -0.57 13.28
C ASN A 80 -4.20 0.59 13.57
N LEU A 81 -4.13 1.57 12.66
CA LEU A 81 -3.31 2.76 12.86
C LEU A 81 -4.09 3.77 13.69
N PRO A 82 -3.43 4.48 14.63
CA PRO A 82 -4.10 5.46 15.46
C PRO A 82 -4.59 6.65 14.63
N ALA A 83 -5.85 7.04 14.83
CA ALA A 83 -6.49 8.15 14.12
C ALA A 83 -5.87 9.52 14.46
N SER A 84 -5.03 9.60 15.50
CA SER A 84 -4.26 10.79 15.88
C SER A 84 -3.17 11.17 14.88
N VAL A 85 -2.86 10.29 13.93
CA VAL A 85 -1.85 10.55 12.90
C VAL A 85 -2.48 11.38 11.79
N THR A 86 -2.47 12.71 11.94
CA THR A 86 -3.05 13.65 10.98
C THR A 86 -2.44 13.51 9.58
N SER A 87 -1.14 13.22 9.48
CA SER A 87 -0.41 13.01 8.22
C SER A 87 -0.60 11.61 7.63
N ALA A 88 -1.43 10.76 8.24
CA ALA A 88 -1.54 9.36 7.87
C ALA A 88 -2.01 9.16 6.43
N ALA A 89 -3.06 9.86 6.03
CA ALA A 89 -3.60 9.77 4.67
C ALA A 89 -2.54 10.14 3.63
N PHE A 90 -1.78 11.22 3.86
CA PHE A 90 -0.75 11.67 2.94
C PHE A 90 0.42 10.69 2.85
N THR A 91 0.91 10.18 3.99
CA THR A 91 1.96 9.17 4.02
C THR A 91 1.51 7.89 3.34
N LEU A 92 0.35 7.33 3.71
CA LEU A 92 -0.20 6.12 3.11
C LEU A 92 -0.35 6.27 1.59
N ARG A 93 -0.92 7.38 1.14
CA ARG A 93 -1.04 7.68 -0.29
C ARG A 93 0.31 7.68 -0.99
N THR A 94 1.30 8.39 -0.44
CA THR A 94 2.64 8.48 -1.04
C THR A 94 3.32 7.11 -1.10
N GLN A 95 3.24 6.33 -0.02
CA GLN A 95 3.80 4.98 0.02
C GLN A 95 3.07 4.04 -0.94
N TYR A 96 1.73 4.12 -1.01
CA TYR A 96 0.92 3.33 -1.92
C TYR A 96 1.26 3.65 -3.37
N MET A 97 1.30 4.93 -3.74
CA MET A 97 1.70 5.38 -5.09
C MET A 97 3.07 4.86 -5.50
N LYS A 98 4.01 4.82 -4.55
CA LYS A 98 5.38 4.39 -4.83
C LYS A 98 5.50 2.88 -4.96
N TYR A 99 4.89 2.11 -4.05
CA TYR A 99 5.15 0.67 -3.91
C TYR A 99 4.02 -0.22 -4.41
N LEU A 100 2.76 0.17 -4.22
CA LEU A 100 1.61 -0.69 -4.49
C LEU A 100 0.90 -0.32 -5.79
N TYR A 101 0.89 0.96 -6.17
CA TYR A 101 0.19 1.43 -7.35
C TYR A 101 0.68 0.81 -8.67
N PRO A 102 1.99 0.65 -8.92
CA PRO A 102 2.47 -0.05 -10.12
C PRO A 102 1.99 -1.52 -10.17
N TYR A 103 1.93 -2.16 -9.00
CA TYR A 103 1.46 -3.53 -8.84
C TYR A 103 -0.07 -3.63 -9.06
N GLU A 104 -0.85 -2.72 -8.47
CA GLU A 104 -2.30 -2.58 -8.67
C GLU A 104 -2.63 -2.37 -10.15
N CYS A 105 -1.95 -1.43 -10.79
CA CYS A 105 -2.14 -1.11 -12.20
C CYS A 105 -1.84 -2.33 -13.09
N SER A 106 -0.79 -3.08 -12.78
CA SER A 106 -0.42 -4.30 -13.52
C SER A 106 -1.42 -5.45 -13.31
N LYS A 107 -1.78 -5.76 -12.06
CA LYS A 107 -2.56 -6.95 -11.69
C LYS A 107 -4.08 -6.74 -11.76
N ARG A 108 -4.56 -5.54 -11.39
CA ARG A 108 -5.99 -5.23 -11.25
C ARG A 108 -6.49 -4.21 -12.26
N LYS A 109 -5.62 -3.34 -12.80
CA LYS A 109 -5.97 -2.28 -13.77
C LYS A 109 -7.17 -1.42 -13.33
N LEU A 110 -7.24 -1.10 -12.02
CA LEU A 110 -8.38 -0.37 -11.45
C LEU A 110 -8.36 1.11 -11.78
N SER A 111 -7.19 1.68 -12.08
CA SER A 111 -7.05 3.10 -12.33
C SER A 111 -5.81 3.43 -13.17
N THR A 112 -5.85 4.60 -13.81
CA THR A 112 -4.78 5.14 -14.64
C THR A 112 -4.02 6.28 -13.94
N PRO A 113 -2.75 6.55 -14.33
CA PRO A 113 -1.98 7.65 -13.75
C PRO A 113 -2.67 9.01 -13.91
N SER A 114 -3.42 9.19 -15.00
CA SER A 114 -4.19 10.40 -15.28
C SER A 114 -5.33 10.59 -14.30
N GLU A 115 -6.12 9.54 -14.04
CA GLU A 115 -7.21 9.59 -13.06
C GLU A 115 -6.68 9.81 -11.64
N LEU A 116 -5.54 9.19 -11.31
CA LEU A 116 -4.86 9.43 -10.06
C LEU A 116 -4.46 10.89 -9.93
N GLN A 117 -3.82 11.47 -10.95
CA GLN A 117 -3.43 12.88 -10.91
C GLN A 117 -4.64 13.82 -10.76
N ALA A 118 -5.76 13.52 -11.41
CA ALA A 118 -7.00 14.29 -11.29
C ALA A 118 -7.60 14.20 -9.87
N ALA A 119 -7.67 13.00 -9.28
CA ALA A 119 -8.15 12.81 -7.91
C ALA A 119 -7.27 13.52 -6.87
N ILE A 120 -5.96 13.59 -7.15
CA ILE A 120 -4.99 14.30 -6.34
C ILE A 120 -5.21 15.81 -6.40
N ASP A 121 -5.37 16.35 -7.60
CA ASP A 121 -5.56 17.79 -7.84
C ASP A 121 -6.89 18.28 -7.26
N GLY A 122 -7.95 17.48 -7.40
CA GLY A 122 -9.25 17.78 -6.77
C GLY A 122 -9.26 17.68 -5.23
N ASN A 123 -8.19 17.17 -4.61
CA ASN A 123 -8.01 17.15 -3.15
C ASN A 123 -7.01 18.20 -2.65
N ARG A 124 -6.38 18.97 -3.54
CA ARG A 124 -5.44 20.05 -3.20
C ARG A 124 -6.18 21.35 -2.90
#